data_AF-A0A356T0I1-F1
#
_entry.id   AF-A0A356T0I1-F1
#
_cell.length_a   1.000
_cell.length_b   1.000
_cell.length_c   1.000
_cell.angle_alpha   90.00
_cell.angle_beta   90.00
_cell.angle_gamma   90.00
#
_symmetry.space_group_name_H-M   'P 1'
#
loop_
_entity.id
_entity.type
_entity.pdbx_description
1 polymer ?
#
loop_
_entity_poly.entity_id
_entity_poly.type
_entity_poly.pdbx_seq_one_letter_code
_entity_poly.pdbx_strand_id
1 'polypeptide(L)' 'MGPHAWEARDLLSGRPVVLKRASPEQLGTLEREHALGRRIRHPVFRRLLGALRDDGGWLVLEHGFDQGGAVRT' A
#
# COMPACT_ATOMS: atom_id res chain seq x y z
N MET A 1 11.46 -1.56 16.42
CA MET A 1 10.85 -2.63 15.61
C MET A 1 10.40 -2.00 14.31
N GLY A 2 11.01 -2.40 13.18
CA GLY A 2 10.61 -1.86 11.87
C GLY A 2 9.22 -2.35 11.47
N PRO A 3 8.53 -1.68 10.53
CA PRO A 3 7.24 -2.13 10.04
C PRO A 3 7.41 -3.51 9.41
N HIS A 4 6.78 -4.53 9.99
CA HIS A 4 6.65 -5.83 9.35
C HIS A 4 5.81 -5.63 8.08
N ALA A 5 6.44 -5.83 6.93
CA ALA A 5 5.82 -5.74 5.62
C ALA A 5 5.79 -7.14 5.00
N TRP A 6 4.65 -7.50 4.42
CA TRP A 6 4.43 -8.78 3.77
C TRP A 6 3.97 -8.56 2.34
N GLU A 7 4.57 -9.28 1.40
CA GLU A 7 4.07 -9.33 0.03
C GLU A 7 2.82 -10.22 -0.03
N ALA A 8 1.81 -9.77 -0.75
CA ALA A 8 0.58 -10.50 -0.98
C ALA A 8 0.05 -10.22 -2.39
N ARG A 9 -1.03 -10.91 -2.77
CA ARG A 9 -1.68 -10.72 -4.07
C ARG A 9 -3.15 -10.37 -3.84
N ASP A 10 -3.61 -9.30 -4.47
CA ASP A 10 -5.04 -8.99 -4.55
C ASP A 10 -5.71 -10.03 -5.46
N LEU A 11 -6.63 -10.82 -4.90
CA LEU A 11 -7.32 -11.88 -5.64
C LEU A 11 -8.33 -11.34 -6.66
N LEU A 12 -8.82 -10.11 -6.50
CA LEU A 12 -9.76 -9.50 -7.43
C LEU A 12 -9.06 -8.96 -8.68
N SER A 13 -7.96 -8.22 -8.50
CA SER A 13 -7.22 -7.62 -9.62
C SER A 13 -6.05 -8.46 -10.12
N GLY A 14 -5.64 -9.49 -9.36
CA GLY A 14 -4.43 -10.29 -9.62
C GLY A 14 -3.11 -9.56 -9.34
N ARG A 15 -3.16 -8.29 -8.90
CA ARG A 15 -1.98 -7.43 -8.76
C ARG A 15 -1.21 -7.70 -7.45
N PRO A 16 0.12 -7.51 -7.46
CA PRO A 16 0.91 -7.57 -6.23
C PRO A 16 0.55 -6.41 -5.31
N VAL A 17 0.41 -6.72 -4.02
CA VAL A 17 0.17 -5.75 -2.95
C VAL A 17 1.15 -5.98 -1.81
N VAL A 18 1.37 -4.94 -1.02
CA VAL A 18 2.15 -5.00 0.21
C VAL A 18 1.23 -4.71 1.38
N LEU A 19 1.25 -5.60 2.36
CA LEU A 19 0.58 -5.44 3.65
C LEU A 19 1.59 -4.92 4.67
N LYS A 20 1.22 -3.90 5.43
CA LYS A 20 2.03 -3.39 6.54
C LYS A 20 1.20 -3.29 7.80
N ARG A 21 1.78 -3.64 8.95
CA ARG A 21 1.17 -3.34 10.26
C ARG A 21 1.32 -1.84 10.54
N ALA A 22 0.24 -1.21 10.99
CA ALA A 22 0.26 0.17 11.45
C ALA A 22 -0.28 0.28 12.88
N SER A 23 0.33 1.17 13.66
CA SER A 23 -0.21 1.59 14.95
C SER A 23 -1.40 2.54 14.76
N PRO A 24 -2.26 2.72 15.78
CA PRO A 24 -3.37 3.67 15.72
C PRO A 24 -2.93 5.10 15.36
N GLU A 25 -1.78 5.55 15.85
CA GLU A 25 -1.22 6.87 15.58
C GLU A 25 -0.79 7.02 14.11
N GLN A 26 -0.31 5.95 13.50
CA GLN A 26 0.09 5.92 12.10
C GLN A 26 -1.10 5.99 11.14
N LEU A 27 -2.28 5.50 11.56
CA LEU A 27 -3.47 5.45 10.72
C LEU A 27 -3.89 6.83 10.22
N GLY A 28 -3.92 7.84 11.09
CA GLY A 28 -4.30 9.21 10.70
C GLY A 28 -3.30 9.87 9.73
N THR A 29 -2.03 9.45 9.75
CA THR A 29 -1.04 9.88 8.73
C THR A 29 -1.29 9.16 7.41
N LEU A 30 -1.53 7.85 7.45
CA LEU A 30 -1.80 7.04 6.27
C LEU A 30 -3.09 7.42 5.55
N GLU A 31 -4.16 7.78 6.27
CA GLU A 31 -5.39 8.29 5.68
C GLU A 31 -5.17 9.61 4.92
N ARG A 32 -4.33 10.50 5.48
CA ARG A 32 -3.93 11.74 4.81
C ARG A 32 -3.09 11.46 3.57
N GLU A 33 -2.12 10.55 3.65
CA GLU A 33 -1.33 10.10 2.51
C GLU A 33 -2.20 9.45 1.43
N HIS A 34 -3.22 8.68 1.80
CA HIS A 34 -4.19 8.11 0.86
C HIS A 34 -4.98 9.19 0.13
N ALA A 35 -5.53 10.16 0.87
CA ALA A 35 -6.28 11.27 0.30
C ALA A 35 -5.43 12.08 -0.70
N LEU A 36 -4.18 12.36 -0.35
CA LEU A 36 -3.21 13.01 -1.24
C LEU A 36 -2.83 12.12 -2.43
N GLY A 37 -2.56 10.84 -2.16
CA GLY A 37 -2.12 9.86 -3.15
C GLY A 37 -3.15 9.55 -4.23
N ARG A 38 -4.44 9.72 -3.95
CA ARG A 38 -5.51 9.66 -4.98
C ARG A 38 -5.34 10.72 -6.08
N ARG A 39 -4.60 11.80 -5.79
CA ARG A 39 -4.36 12.92 -6.72
C ARG A 39 -3.03 12.79 -7.46
N ILE A 40 -2.19 11.80 -7.13
CA ILE A 40 -0.86 11.62 -7.69
C ILE A 40 -0.86 10.38 -8.57
N ARG A 41 -0.66 10.56 -9.89
CA ARG A 41 -0.37 9.44 -10.80
C ARG A 41 1.11 9.47 -11.15
N HIS A 42 1.92 8.73 -10.39
CA HIS A 42 3.34 8.61 -10.65
C HIS A 42 3.81 7.17 -10.43
N PRO A 43 4.63 6.59 -11.32
CA PRO A 43 5.07 5.19 -11.22
C PRO A 43 5.85 4.87 -9.95
N VAL A 44 6.53 5.85 -9.36
CA VAL A 44 7.33 5.69 -8.12
C VAL A 44 6.49 5.97 -6.86
N PHE A 45 5.26 6.47 -7.00
CA PHE A 45 4.41 6.74 -5.85
C PHE A 45 3.65 5.48 -5.44
N ARG A 46 3.94 4.95 -4.24
CA ARG A 46 3.16 3.86 -3.67
C ARG A 46 1.83 4.38 -3.17
N ARG A 47 0.77 3.96 -3.84
CA ARG A 47 -0.58 4.35 -3.47
C ARG A 47 -1.09 3.44 -2.37
N LEU A 48 -1.51 4.05 -1.27
CA LEU A 48 -2.33 3.37 -0.29
C LEU A 48 -3.68 3.01 -0.92
N LEU A 49 -4.09 1.75 -0.81
CA LEU A 49 -5.36 1.24 -1.31
C LEU A 49 -6.44 1.29 -0.23
N GLY A 50 -6.05 0.99 1.01
CA GLY A 50 -6.94 1.02 2.16
C GLY A 50 -6.27 0.49 3.42
N ALA A 51 -7.06 0.42 4.48
CA ALA A 51 -6.70 -0.19 5.74
C ALA A 51 -7.76 -1.21 6.14
N LEU A 52 -7.33 -2.31 6.75
CA LEU A 52 -8.13 -3.38 7.32
C LEU A 52 -7.78 -3.49 8.81
N ARG A 53 -8.71 -3.98 9.61
CA ARG A 53 -8.47 -4.27 11.03
C ARG A 53 -8.49 -5.78 11.23
N ASP A 54 -7.51 -6.32 11.95
CA ASP A 54 -7.47 -7.69 12.41
C ASP A 54 -7.21 -7.73 13.93
N ASP A 55 -7.08 -8.94 14.49
CA ASP A 55 -6.82 -9.16 15.92
C ASP A 55 -5.46 -8.57 16.38
N GLY A 56 -4.54 -8.34 15.45
CA GLY A 56 -3.23 -7.74 15.69
C GLY A 56 -3.17 -6.22 15.48
N GLY A 57 -4.29 -5.57 15.13
CA GLY A 57 -4.38 -4.12 14.94
C GLY A 57 -4.74 -3.73 13.50
N TRP A 58 -4.09 -2.68 12.98
CA TRP A 58 -4.36 -2.19 11.63
C TRP A 58 -3.37 -2.77 10.62
N LEU A 59 -3.91 -3.28 9.52
CA LEU A 59 -3.19 -3.70 8.33
C LEU A 59 -3.47 -2.73 7.20
N VAL A 60 -2.43 -2.38 6.47
CA VAL A 60 -2.44 -1.30 5.50
C VAL A 60 -2.02 -1.88 4.16
N LEU A 61 -2.80 -1.64 3.12
CA LEU A 61 -2.61 -2.23 1.79
C LEU A 61 -2.05 -1.19 0.82
N GLU A 62 -0.90 -1.47 0.23
CA GLU A 62 -0.29 -0.66 -0.83
C GLU A 62 -0.17 -1.48 -2.11
N HIS A 63 -0.28 -0.88 -3.30
CA HIS A 63 0.15 -1.58 -4.52
C HIS A 63 1.68 -1.75 -4.50
N GLY A 64 2.13 -2.97 -4.81
CA GLY A 64 3.52 -3.20 -5.20
C GLY A 64 3.81 -2.53 -6.54
N PHE A 65 5.06 -2.15 -6.77
CA PHE A 65 5.46 -1.70 -8.10
C PHE A 65 5.43 -2.89 -9.07
N ASP A 66 4.79 -2.71 -10.22
CA ASP A 66 4.98 -3.59 -11.36
C ASP A 66 6.28 -3.16 -12.06
N GLN A 67 7.38 -3.88 -11.84
CA GLN A 67 8.56 -3.75 -12.71
C GLN A 67 8.28 -4.49 -14.02
N GLY A 68 7.36 -3.95 -14.83
CA GLY A 68 6.81 -4.68 -15.98
C GLY A 68 6.24 -3.80 -17.08
N GLY A 69 6.87 -2.66 -17.34
CA GLY A 69 6.62 -1.87 -18.55
C GLY A 69 7.95 -1.36 -19.08
N ALA A 70 8.53 -2.09 -20.03
CA ALA A 70 9.77 -1.71 -20.69
C ALA A 70 9.72 -0.26 -21.19
N VAL A 71 10.63 0.59 -20.72
CA VAL A 71 11.06 1.76 -21.47
C VAL A 71 11.83 1.22 -22.67
N ARG A 72 11.15 1.09 -23.80
CA ARG A 72 11.82 0.96 -25.10
C ARG A 72 12.12 2.38 -25.58
N THR A 73 13.37 2.79 -25.44
CA THR A 73 14.00 3.82 -26.29
C THR A 73 14.64 3.16 -27.49
#